data_AF-A0A931F2T7-F1
#
_entry.id   AF-A0A931F2T7-F1
#
_cell.length_a   1.000
_cell.length_b   1.000
_cell.length_c   1.000
_cell.angle_alpha   90.00
_cell.angle_beta   90.00
_cell.angle_gamma   90.00
#
_symmetry.space_group_name_H-M   'P 1'
#
loop_
_entity.id
_entity.type
_entity.pdbx_description
1 polymer ?
#
loop_
_entity_poly.entity_id
_entity_poly.type
_entity_poly.pdbx_seq_one_letter_code
_entity_poly.pdbx_strand_id
1 'polypeptide(L)' 'MVADPSLLERPELYFNAGRLDRSVALATDDYVRLAASRLAPITASQETPITTN' A
#
# COMPACT_ATOMS: atom_id res chain seq x y z
N MET A 1 0.56 13.13 -3.55
CA MET A 1 0.78 11.69 -3.76
C MET A 1 -0.56 11.00 -4.03
N VAL A 2 -0.56 9.85 -4.71
CA VAL A 2 -1.77 9.04 -4.95
C VAL A 2 -1.55 7.68 -4.30
N ALA A 3 -2.58 7.15 -3.64
CA ALA A 3 -2.53 5.84 -2.99
C ALA A 3 -3.78 5.02 -3.33
N ASP A 4 -3.60 3.71 -3.43
CA ASP A 4 -4.71 2.78 -3.61
C ASP A 4 -5.49 2.64 -2.29
N PRO A 5 -6.83 2.73 -2.28
CA PRO A 5 -7.64 2.55 -1.07
C PRO A 5 -7.40 1.21 -0.37
N SER A 6 -7.06 0.14 -1.11
CA SER A 6 -6.80 -1.19 -0.53
C SER A 6 -5.63 -1.21 0.45
N LEU A 7 -4.71 -0.24 0.37
CA LEU A 7 -3.63 -0.09 1.34
C LEU A 7 -4.17 0.20 2.76
N LEU A 8 -5.32 0.87 2.87
CA LEU A 8 -5.89 1.26 4.15
C LEU A 8 -6.51 0.08 4.91
N GLU A 9 -6.65 -1.07 4.26
CA GLU A 9 -7.18 -2.28 4.90
C GLU A 9 -6.14 -2.96 5.78
N ARG A 10 -4.85 -2.60 5.64
CA ARG A 10 -3.75 -3.17 6.40
C ARG A 10 -3.43 -2.28 7.60
N PRO A 11 -3.08 -2.84 8.76
CA PRO A 11 -2.80 -2.04 9.96
C PRO A 11 -1.46 -1.30 9.88
N GLU A 12 -0.54 -1.77 9.02
CA GLU A 12 0.83 -1.27 8.92
C GLU A 12 1.31 -1.27 7.46
N LEU A 13 2.05 -0.22 7.10
CA LEU A 13 2.60 0.01 5.76
C LEU A 13 4.12 0.08 5.83
N TYR A 14 4.77 -0.45 4.79
CA TYR A 14 6.23 -0.49 4.68
C TYR A 14 6.70 0.35 3.50
N PHE A 15 7.57 1.32 3.77
CA PHE A 15 8.18 2.17 2.75
C PHE A 15 9.69 2.01 2.75
N ASN A 16 10.33 2.34 1.64
CA ASN A 16 11.77 2.44 1.62
C ASN A 16 12.26 3.61 2.48
N ALA A 17 13.30 3.40 3.29
CA ALA A 17 13.87 4.42 4.18
C ALA A 17 14.89 5.35 3.50
N GLY A 18 14.74 5.57 2.19
CA GLY A 18 15.73 6.27 1.35
C GLY A 18 16.95 5.42 0.98
N ARG A 19 16.96 4.12 1.31
CA ARG A 19 17.95 3.12 0.91
C ARG A 19 17.28 1.77 0.72
N LEU A 20 17.64 1.02 -0.33
CA LEU A 20 16.98 -0.24 -0.70
C LEU A 20 17.06 -1.34 0.37
N ASP A 21 18.09 -1.31 1.22
CA ASP A 21 18.34 -2.27 2.28
C ASP A 21 17.56 -1.98 3.59
N ARG A 22 16.76 -0.90 3.63
CA ARG A 22 16.04 -0.50 4.83
C ARG A 22 14.61 -0.09 4.54
N SER A 23 13.71 -0.56 5.39
CA SER A 23 12.31 -0.17 5.39
C SER A 23 11.97 0.68 6.62
N VAL A 24 10.93 1.51 6.49
CA VAL A 24 10.21 2.15 7.59
C VAL A 24 8.84 1.49 7.65
N ALA A 25 8.48 0.97 8.83
CA ALA A 25 7.13 0.54 9.14
C ALA A 25 6.34 1.74 9.71
N LEU A 26 5.11 1.93 9.26
CA LEU A 26 4.24 3.02 9.70
C LEU A 26 2.83 2.48 9.93
N ALA A 27 2.24 2.81 11.08
CA ALA A 27 0.83 2.54 11.32
C ALA A 27 -0.02 3.26 10.27
N THR A 28 -1.03 2.58 9.74
CA THR A 28 -1.86 3.13 8.65
C THR A 28 -2.56 4.42 9.05
N ASP A 29 -2.99 4.55 10.30
CA ASP A 29 -3.61 5.78 10.82
C ASP A 29 -2.64 6.97 10.77
N ASP A 30 -1.37 6.75 11.10
CA ASP A 30 -0.34 7.78 11.02
C ASP A 30 -0.02 8.13 9.56
N TYR A 31 0.02 7.13 8.67
CA TYR A 31 0.15 7.37 7.24
C TYR A 31 -0.98 8.26 6.70
N VAL A 32 -2.24 7.96 7.03
CA VAL A 32 -3.40 8.76 6.59
C VAL A 32 -3.30 10.19 7.08
N ARG A 33 -2.94 10.39 8.36
CA ARG A 33 -2.78 11.71 8.97
C ARG A 33 -1.65 12.53 8.36
N LEU A 34 -0.51 11.89 8.06
CA LEU A 34 0.70 12.58 7.61
C LEU A 34 0.73 12.81 6.09
N ALA A 35 0.30 11.82 5.31
CA ALA A 35 0.51 11.84 3.86
C ALA A 35 -0.55 12.63 3.10
N ALA A 36 -1.77 12.77 3.65
CA ALA A 36 -2.91 13.44 3.02
C ALA A 36 -3.08 13.07 1.53
N SER A 37 -2.88 11.78 1.20
CA SER A 37 -2.83 11.31 -0.18
C SER A 37 -4.20 11.31 -0.83
N ARG A 38 -4.25 11.61 -2.14
CA ARG A 38 -5.46 11.39 -2.94
C ARG A 38 -5.67 9.89 -3.11
N LEU A 39 -6.81 9.38 -2.66
CA LEU A 39 -7.17 7.98 -2.85
C LEU A 39 -7.75 7.76 -4.24
N ALA A 40 -7.22 6.78 -4.96
CA ALA A 40 -7.76 6.35 -6.25
C ALA A 40 -7.37 4.88 -6.49
N PRO A 41 -8.28 4.05 -7.04
CA PRO A 41 -7.93 2.69 -7.44
C PRO A 41 -6.89 2.74 -8.55
N ILE A 42 -5.65 2.31 -8.24
CA ILE A 42 -4.50 2.33 -9.15
C ILE A 42 -3.88 0.94 -9.29
N THR A 43 -4.43 -0.05 -8.62
CA THR A 43 -4.06 -1.46 -8.74
C THR A 43 -5.00 -2.19 -9.70
N ALA A 44 -4.46 -3.15 -10.46
CA ALA A 44 -5.27 -4.09 -11.21
C ALA A 44 -5.62 -5.28 -10.30
N SER A 45 -6.89 -5.67 -10.24
CA SER A 45 -7.31 -6.90 -9.57
C SER A 45 -6.53 -8.08 -10.15
N GLN A 46 -5.80 -8.80 -9.30
CA GLN A 46 -5.15 -10.04 -9.70
C GLN A 46 -6.20 -11.16 -9.66
N GLU A 47 -7.01 -11.31 -10.70
CA GLU A 47 -7.73 -12.57 -10.93
C GLU A 47 -6.68 -13.63 -11.24
N THR A 48 -6.44 -14.54 -10.29
CA THR A 48 -5.56 -15.69 -10.51
C THR A 48 -6.34 -16.68 -11.37
N PRO A 49 -5.92 -17.00 -12.62
CA PRO A 49 -6.61 -18.01 -13.39
C PRO A 49 -6.46 -19.35 -12.68
N ILE A 50 -7.56 -19.98 -12.29
CA ILE A 50 -7.55 -21.37 -11.86
C ILE A 50 -7.26 -22.25 -13.09
N THR A 51 -6.00 -22.62 -13.30
CA THR A 51 -5.67 -23.68 -14.25
C THR A 51 -6.09 -25.01 -13.64
N THR A 52 -7.28 -25.49 -14.00
CA THR A 52 -7.70 -26.87 -13.77
C THR A 52 -6.81 -27.79 -14.61
N ASN A 53 -6.12 -28.73 -13.97
CA ASN A 53 -5.50 -29.90 -14.59
C ASN A 53 -6.25 -31.15 -14.18
#